data_AF-A0A553NBB3-F1
#
_entry.id   AF-A0A553NBB3-F1
#
_cell.length_a   1.000
_cell.length_b   1.000
_cell.length_c   1.000
_cell.angle_alpha   90.00
_cell.angle_beta   90.00
_cell.angle_gamma   90.00
#
_symmetry.space_group_name_H-M   'P 1'
#
loop_
_entity.id
_entity.type
_entity.pdbx_description
1 polymer ?
#
loop_
_entity_poly.entity_id
_entity_poly.type
_entity_poly.pdbx_seq_one_letter_code
_entity_poly.pdbx_strand_id
1 'polypeptide(L)'
;MSETPVGVTVSQFQLALDESSGLPAAFVQILHFGPALWWVWIGDSQAQAGDLAVAFPGVHTAAARTSVLGSLNDSVSEELCAKLSQRLRNPIYLSYNYLTTARAMAELEKALLVALKDRQLV
;
A
#
# COMPACT_ATOMS: atom_id res chain seq x y z
N MET A 1 -2.81 -26.03 -5.45
CA MET A 1 -1.72 -25.49 -4.60
C MET A 1 -0.87 -24.63 -5.51
N SER A 2 -0.87 -23.30 -5.37
CA SER A 2 -0.02 -22.43 -6.19
C SER A 2 1.37 -22.37 -5.56
N GLU A 3 2.37 -22.87 -6.26
CA GLU A 3 3.76 -22.73 -5.85
C GLU A 3 4.15 -21.25 -5.91
N THR A 4 4.53 -20.67 -4.78
CA THR A 4 5.05 -19.30 -4.76
C THR A 4 6.38 -19.29 -5.51
N PRO A 5 6.56 -18.44 -6.55
CA PRO A 5 7.80 -18.38 -7.29
C PRO A 5 9.00 -18.14 -6.36
N VAL A 6 10.10 -18.86 -6.60
CA VAL A 6 11.34 -18.70 -5.84
C VAL A 6 11.75 -17.22 -5.84
N GLY A 7 11.93 -16.64 -4.65
CA GLY A 7 12.31 -15.24 -4.47
C GLY A 7 11.15 -14.27 -4.26
N VAL A 8 9.90 -14.75 -4.14
CA VAL A 8 8.75 -13.94 -3.74
C VAL A 8 8.34 -14.26 -2.30
N THR A 9 8.32 -13.23 -1.44
CA THR A 9 7.76 -13.34 -0.09
C THR A 9 6.37 -12.72 -0.09
N VAL A 10 5.38 -13.42 0.47
CA VAL A 10 4.02 -12.92 0.63
C VAL A 10 3.74 -12.67 2.10
N SER A 11 3.34 -11.45 2.44
CA SER A 11 2.89 -11.06 3.78
C SER A 11 1.43 -10.64 3.72
N GLN A 12 0.58 -11.23 4.56
CA GLN A 12 -0.83 -10.88 4.68
C GLN A 12 -1.17 -10.58 6.13
N PHE A 13 -1.87 -9.47 6.37
CA PHE A 13 -2.31 -9.10 7.72
C PHE A 13 -3.48 -8.13 7.68
N GLN A 14 -4.20 -8.08 8.79
CA GLN A 14 -5.26 -7.11 9.05
C GLN A 14 -4.69 -5.95 9.87
N LEU A 15 -4.96 -4.73 9.44
CA LEU A 15 -4.68 -3.52 10.20
C LEU A 15 -5.89 -3.22 11.10
N ALA A 16 -5.64 -3.19 12.41
CA ALA A 16 -6.57 -2.59 13.36
C ALA A 16 -6.42 -1.07 13.25
N LEU A 17 -7.40 -0.41 12.63
CA LEU A 17 -7.55 1.04 12.72
C LEU A 17 -8.16 1.37 14.09
N ASP A 18 -7.95 2.60 14.58
CA ASP A 18 -8.45 3.05 15.89
C ASP A 18 -9.93 2.67 16.07
N GLU A 19 -10.26 1.92 17.13
CA GLU A 19 -11.63 1.44 17.39
C GLU A 19 -12.63 2.61 17.52
N SER A 20 -12.16 3.77 17.99
CA SER A 20 -12.98 4.99 18.09
C SER A 20 -13.24 5.66 16.73
N SER A 21 -12.56 5.21 15.68
CA SER A 21 -12.70 5.79 14.34
C SER A 21 -13.96 5.36 13.60
N GLY A 22 -14.57 4.23 13.99
CA GLY A 22 -15.69 3.62 13.29
C GLY A 22 -15.32 3.13 11.88
N LEU A 23 -14.02 3.09 11.54
CA LEU A 23 -13.54 2.60 10.27
C LEU A 23 -13.49 1.06 10.28
N PRO A 24 -13.85 0.39 9.18
CA PRO A 24 -13.66 -1.04 9.05
C PRO A 24 -12.18 -1.41 9.17
N ALA A 25 -11.88 -2.68 9.41
CA ALA A 25 -10.50 -3.13 9.34
C ALA A 25 -10.01 -3.12 7.89
N ALA A 26 -8.75 -2.75 7.69
CA ALA A 26 -8.11 -2.84 6.38
C ALA A 26 -7.30 -4.14 6.28
N PHE A 27 -7.47 -4.85 5.18
CA PHE A 27 -6.67 -6.02 4.83
C PHE A 27 -5.51 -5.57 3.96
N VAL A 28 -4.31 -6.02 4.29
CA VAL A 28 -3.08 -5.69 3.58
C VAL A 28 -2.44 -6.97 3.09
N GLN A 29 -2.10 -7.00 1.81
CA GLN A 29 -1.29 -8.04 1.20
C GLN A 29 -0.07 -7.38 0.55
N ILE A 30 1.10 -7.93 0.82
CA ILE A 30 2.36 -7.43 0.28
C ILE A 30 3.08 -8.60 -0.39
N LEU A 31 3.49 -8.40 -1.64
CA LEU A 31 4.42 -9.27 -2.34
C LEU A 31 5.75 -8.55 -2.48
N HIS A 32 6.80 -9.16 -1.96
CA HIS A 32 8.18 -8.70 -2.14
C HIS A 32 8.84 -9.51 -3.24
N PHE A 33 9.26 -8.84 -4.31
CA PHE A 33 10.07 -9.42 -5.37
C PHE A 33 11.53 -9.01 -5.16
N GLY A 34 12.29 -9.86 -4.45
CA GLY A 34 13.67 -9.56 -4.08
C GLY A 34 13.81 -8.28 -3.24
N PRO A 35 14.97 -7.59 -3.27
CA PRO A 35 15.25 -6.44 -2.41
C PRO A 35 14.59 -5.13 -2.85
N ALA A 36 14.04 -5.07 -4.07
CA ALA A 36 13.77 -3.79 -4.72
C ALA A 36 12.29 -3.49 -4.95
N LEU A 37 11.43 -4.49 -5.16
CA LEU A 37 10.09 -4.23 -5.66
C LEU A 37 8.99 -4.78 -4.77
N TRP A 38 8.06 -3.90 -4.42
CA TRP A 38 6.94 -4.17 -3.55
C TRP A 38 5.64 -4.03 -4.32
N TRP A 39 4.80 -5.05 -4.25
CA TRP A 39 3.40 -4.96 -4.62
C TRP A 39 2.56 -4.96 -3.35
N VAL A 40 1.87 -3.86 -3.10
CA VAL A 40 1.01 -3.66 -1.94
C VAL A 40 -0.44 -3.60 -2.43
N TRP A 41 -1.27 -4.49 -1.90
CA TRP A 41 -2.72 -4.42 -2.03
C TRP A 41 -3.30 -4.08 -0.67
N ILE A 42 -4.24 -3.13 -0.66
CA ILE A 42 -4.97 -2.71 0.53
C ILE A 42 -6.45 -2.76 0.17
N GLY A 43 -7.27 -3.38 1.01
CA GLY A 43 -8.71 -3.34 0.79
C GLY A 43 -9.54 -3.63 2.02
N ASP A 44 -10.85 -3.65 1.85
CA ASP A 44 -11.80 -4.17 2.82
C ASP A 44 -12.35 -5.55 2.38
N SER A 45 -13.39 -6.02 3.06
CA SER A 45 -14.05 -7.29 2.74
C SER A 45 -14.81 -7.31 1.41
N GLN A 46 -14.95 -6.17 0.72
CA GLN A 46 -15.68 -6.05 -0.54
C GLN A 46 -14.82 -6.37 -1.77
N ALA A 47 -13.51 -6.54 -1.61
CA ALA A 47 -12.57 -6.98 -2.64
C ALA A 47 -12.80 -6.31 -4.02
N GLN A 48 -12.84 -4.98 -4.04
CA GLN A 48 -12.83 -4.24 -5.29
C GLN A 48 -11.39 -4.21 -5.85
N ALA A 49 -11.22 -4.23 -7.16
CA ALA A 49 -9.94 -3.99 -7.82
C ALA A 49 -10.15 -2.84 -8.79
N GLY A 50 -10.05 -1.62 -8.27
CA GLY A 50 -10.41 -0.41 -9.00
C GLY A 50 -9.22 0.47 -9.38
N ASP A 51 -8.14 0.41 -8.61
CA ASP A 51 -7.04 1.36 -8.71
C ASP A 51 -5.67 0.68 -8.56
N LEU A 52 -4.69 1.25 -9.25
CA LEU A 52 -3.31 0.80 -9.18
C LEU A 52 -2.41 1.99 -9.50
N ALA A 53 -1.55 2.34 -8.56
CA ALA A 53 -0.52 3.34 -8.72
C ALA A 53 0.85 2.71 -8.63
N VAL A 54 1.83 3.36 -9.24
CA VAL A 54 3.25 3.08 -9.02
C VAL A 54 3.96 4.36 -8.60
N ALA A 55 4.90 4.23 -7.67
CA ALA A 55 5.77 5.32 -7.29
C ALA A 55 7.23 4.88 -7.18
N PHE A 56 8.12 5.82 -7.52
CA PHE A 56 9.56 5.67 -7.43
C PHE A 56 10.13 6.72 -6.48
N PRO A 57 11.05 6.35 -5.58
CA PRO A 57 11.57 7.28 -4.59
C PRO A 57 12.41 8.36 -5.27
N GLY A 58 12.19 9.62 -4.87
CA GLY A 58 13.03 10.74 -5.31
C GLY A 58 14.27 10.84 -4.43
N VAL A 59 15.45 11.02 -5.03
CA VAL A 59 16.71 11.20 -4.28
C VAL A 59 16.77 12.59 -3.62
N HIS A 60 16.23 13.61 -4.28
CA HIS A 60 16.19 15.00 -3.82
C HIS A 60 14.83 15.68 -4.03
N THR A 61 13.82 14.90 -4.41
CA THR A 61 12.48 15.38 -4.81
C THR A 61 11.41 14.51 -4.18
N ALA A 62 10.15 14.93 -4.29
CA ALA A 62 9.02 14.05 -4.02
C ALA A 62 9.09 12.80 -4.94
N ALA A 63 8.52 11.70 -4.47
CA ALA A 63 8.42 10.47 -5.26
C ALA A 63 7.61 10.74 -6.55
N ALA A 64 8.12 10.28 -7.68
CA ALA A 64 7.38 10.28 -8.93
C ALA A 64 6.27 9.24 -8.84
N ARG A 65 5.04 9.59 -9.23
CA ARG A 65 3.87 8.70 -9.13
C ARG A 65 3.05 8.74 -10.41
N THR A 66 2.44 7.61 -10.77
CA THR A 66 1.52 7.51 -11.89
C THR A 66 0.45 6.47 -11.61
N SER A 67 -0.79 6.75 -12.00
CA SER A 67 -1.80 5.69 -12.13
C SER A 67 -1.43 4.77 -13.29
N VAL A 68 -1.54 3.46 -13.06
CA VAL A 68 -1.25 2.40 -14.04
C VAL A 68 -2.49 2.07 -14.88
N LEU A 69 -3.69 2.19 -14.29
CA LEU A 69 -4.96 1.84 -14.95
C LEU A 69 -5.66 3.04 -15.60
N GLY A 70 -5.01 4.22 -15.60
CA GLY A 70 -5.57 5.47 -16.08
C GLY A 70 -5.98 6.41 -14.94
N SER A 71 -6.01 7.71 -15.21
CA SER A 71 -6.32 8.71 -14.19
C SER A 71 -7.76 8.54 -13.71
N LEU A 72 -7.91 8.07 -12.47
CA LEU A 72 -9.18 8.12 -11.76
C LEU A 72 -9.27 9.50 -11.10
N ASN A 73 -10.49 10.04 -10.93
CA ASN A 73 -10.68 11.31 -10.21
C ASN A 73 -10.20 11.25 -8.75
N ASP A 74 -9.94 10.03 -8.25
CA ASP A 74 -9.41 9.77 -6.93
C ASP A 74 -7.90 9.49 -7.01
N SER A 75 -7.11 10.32 -6.33
CA SER A 75 -5.65 10.25 -6.32
C SER A 75 -5.08 9.61 -5.04
N VAL A 76 -5.92 8.96 -4.22
CA VAL A 76 -5.52 8.36 -2.94
C VAL A 76 -4.44 7.28 -3.12
N SER A 77 -4.59 6.36 -4.08
CA SER A 77 -3.55 5.36 -4.37
C SER A 77 -2.25 6.01 -4.80
N GLU A 78 -2.28 7.04 -5.64
CA GLU A 78 -1.08 7.76 -6.04
C GLU A 78 -0.39 8.43 -4.83
N GLU A 79 -1.16 9.13 -4.00
CA GLU A 79 -0.63 9.84 -2.83
C GLU A 79 -0.01 8.88 -1.82
N LEU A 80 -0.73 7.81 -1.46
CA LEU A 80 -0.23 6.81 -0.51
C LEU A 80 0.99 6.08 -1.08
N CYS A 81 0.97 5.72 -2.38
CA CYS A 81 2.08 5.05 -3.04
C CYS A 81 3.35 5.93 -3.02
N ALA A 82 3.21 7.23 -3.32
CA ALA A 82 4.31 8.18 -3.27
C ALA A 82 4.91 8.31 -1.85
N LYS A 83 4.05 8.43 -0.83
CA LYS A 83 4.51 8.53 0.57
C LYS A 83 5.25 7.27 1.02
N LEU A 84 4.70 6.09 0.72
CA LEU A 84 5.33 4.83 1.06
C LEU A 84 6.66 4.67 0.32
N SER A 85 6.69 4.93 -0.99
CA SER A 85 7.92 4.80 -1.78
C SER A 85 9.02 5.72 -1.27
N GLN A 86 8.68 6.97 -0.93
CA GLN A 86 9.65 7.93 -0.38
C GLN A 86 10.19 7.49 0.98
N ARG A 87 9.34 6.96 1.86
CA ARG A 87 9.75 6.54 3.20
C ARG A 87 10.56 5.26 3.19
N LEU A 88 10.17 4.29 2.36
CA LEU A 88 10.83 2.98 2.28
C LEU A 88 12.04 2.99 1.36
N ARG A 89 12.20 4.05 0.54
CA ARG A 89 13.25 4.17 -0.49
C ARG A 89 13.22 3.04 -1.51
N ASN A 90 12.04 2.47 -1.75
CA ASN A 90 11.81 1.40 -2.72
C ASN A 90 10.73 1.81 -3.73
N PRO A 91 10.83 1.35 -4.99
CA PRO A 91 9.69 1.38 -5.90
C PRO A 91 8.53 0.53 -5.38
N ILE A 92 7.32 1.10 -5.40
CA ILE A 92 6.11 0.45 -4.89
C ILE A 92 5.04 0.49 -5.96
N TYR A 93 4.37 -0.64 -6.16
CA TYR A 93 3.06 -0.73 -6.79
C TYR A 93 2.01 -0.82 -5.69
N LEU A 94 1.01 0.05 -5.71
CA LEU A 94 -0.04 0.10 -4.71
C LEU A 94 -1.42 0.01 -5.37
N SER A 95 -2.21 -0.96 -4.96
CA SER A 95 -3.65 -1.04 -5.23
C SER A 95 -4.40 -0.72 -3.94
N TYR A 96 -5.24 0.32 -3.95
CA TYR A 96 -5.95 0.86 -2.80
C TYR A 96 -7.47 0.73 -2.97
N ASN A 97 -8.01 -0.37 -2.47
CA ASN A 97 -9.42 -0.71 -2.57
C ASN A 97 -10.09 -0.60 -1.21
N TYR A 98 -9.82 0.51 -0.53
CA TYR A 98 -10.32 0.86 0.79
C TYR A 98 -11.03 2.22 0.77
N LEU A 99 -11.55 2.67 1.91
CA LEU A 99 -12.24 3.95 2.04
C LEU A 99 -11.35 5.13 1.61
N THR A 100 -11.84 5.98 0.73
CA THR A 100 -11.06 7.09 0.13
C THR A 100 -11.13 8.40 0.91
N THR A 101 -11.76 8.39 2.08
CA THR A 101 -11.82 9.58 2.95
C THR A 101 -10.43 9.96 3.46
N ALA A 102 -10.14 11.26 3.58
CA ALA A 102 -8.86 11.77 4.08
C ALA A 102 -8.50 11.23 5.47
N ARG A 103 -9.50 11.06 6.35
CA ARG A 103 -9.31 10.46 7.68
C ARG A 103 -8.86 9.01 7.57
N ALA A 104 -9.54 8.21 6.76
CA ALA A 104 -9.18 6.80 6.58
C ALA A 104 -7.77 6.64 6.01
N MET A 105 -7.39 7.47 5.04
CA MET A 105 -6.06 7.45 4.44
C MET A 105 -4.98 7.75 5.49
N ALA A 106 -5.16 8.79 6.31
CA ALA A 106 -4.17 9.17 7.34
C ALA A 106 -3.99 8.10 8.42
N GLU A 107 -5.09 7.53 8.93
CA GLU A 107 -5.03 6.43 9.91
C GLU A 107 -4.38 5.18 9.32
N LEU A 108 -4.72 4.85 8.08
CA LEU A 108 -4.19 3.68 7.38
C LEU A 108 -2.70 3.84 7.06
N GLU A 109 -2.26 5.02 6.60
CA GLU A 109 -0.84 5.32 6.39
C GLU A 109 -0.03 5.11 7.67
N LYS A 110 -0.52 5.63 8.80
CA LYS A 110 0.12 5.50 10.10
C LYS A 110 0.16 4.03 10.56
N ALA A 111 -0.98 3.34 10.53
CA ALA A 111 -1.08 1.94 10.96
C ALA A 111 -0.22 1.02 10.09
N LEU A 112 -0.19 1.25 8.77
CA LEU A 112 0.60 0.47 7.83
C LEU A 112 2.10 0.60 8.14
N LEU A 113 2.62 1.81 8.33
CA LEU A 113 4.04 1.98 8.65
C LEU A 113 4.47 1.29 9.95
N VAL A 114 3.63 1.36 10.98
CA VAL A 114 3.88 0.66 12.25
C VAL A 114 3.93 -0.85 11.99
N ALA A 115 2.92 -1.38 11.29
CA ALA A 115 2.86 -2.81 10.97
C ALA A 115 4.05 -3.29 10.12
N LEU A 116 4.50 -2.48 9.16
CA LEU A 116 5.68 -2.80 8.35
C LEU A 116 6.95 -2.92 9.21
N LYS A 117 7.16 -1.97 10.12
CA LYS A 117 8.30 -1.95 11.02
C LYS A 117 8.27 -3.12 12.02
N ASP A 118 7.13 -3.36 12.63
CA ASP A 118 6.96 -4.44 13.63
C ASP A 118 7.19 -5.83 13.01
N ARG A 119 6.87 -5.97 11.72
CA ARG A 119 7.06 -7.21 10.96
C ARG A 119 8.43 -7.33 10.29
N GLN A 120 9.35 -6.40 10.53
CA GLN A 120 10.68 -6.34 9.92
C GLN A 120 10.63 -6.41 8.38
N LEU A 121 9.56 -5.86 7.80
CA LEU A 121 9.45 -5.72 6.36
C LEU A 121 10.23 -4.47 5.89
N VAL A 122 10.52 -3.53 6.80
CA VAL A 122 11.23 -2.25 6.55
C VAL A 122 12.20 -1.93 7.67
#